data_AF-A0A6P0Y345-F1
#
_entry.id   AF-A0A6P0Y345-F1
#
_cell.length_a   1.000
_cell.length_b   1.000
_cell.length_c   1.000
_cell.angle_alpha   90.00
_cell.angle_beta   90.00
_cell.angle_gamma   90.00
#
_symmetry.space_group_name_H-M   'P 1'
#
loop_
_entity.id
_entity.type
_entity.pdbx_description
1 polymer ?
#
loop_
_entity_poly.entity_id
_entity_poly.type
_entity_poly.pdbx_seq_one_letter_code
_entity_poly.pdbx_strand_id
1 'polypeptide(L)'
;MKYTYQYRIYPETSQKLTLNNWLRICRYWYNRMLGERFNWWEQNRCPINACPLISHLPQLKDKPNYYNQTKQLPELKKAIVEVKHSGEHLDFSQVYSTVLQDVCKRVEATFTRFVAGDRNGKRSG
;
A
#
# COMPACT_ATOMS: atom_id res chain seq x y z
N MET A 1 17.01 -37.65 6.44
CA MET A 1 15.56 -37.38 6.31
C MET A 1 15.26 -36.04 6.98
N LYS A 2 14.82 -35.01 6.25
CA LYS A 2 14.44 -33.70 6.84
C LYS A 2 12.95 -33.75 7.19
N TYR A 3 12.62 -33.67 8.47
CA TYR A 3 11.24 -33.58 8.92
C TYR A 3 10.78 -32.11 8.86
N THR A 4 9.68 -31.86 8.16
CA THR A 4 8.97 -30.57 8.16
C THR A 4 7.80 -30.67 9.13
N TYR A 5 7.98 -30.08 10.32
CA TYR A 5 6.93 -30.01 11.32
C TYR A 5 5.91 -28.92 10.96
N GLN A 6 4.63 -29.25 11.09
CA GLN A 6 3.54 -28.28 10.98
C GLN A 6 3.09 -27.89 12.38
N TYR A 7 3.10 -26.59 12.67
CA TYR A 7 2.68 -26.05 13.95
C TYR A 7 1.44 -25.18 13.76
N ARG A 8 0.52 -25.27 14.71
CA ARG A 8 -0.63 -24.37 14.80
C ARG A 8 -0.41 -23.42 15.98
N ILE A 9 -0.50 -22.13 15.71
CA ILE A 9 -0.36 -21.09 16.73
C ILE A 9 -1.74 -20.83 17.34
N TYR A 10 -1.81 -20.81 18.67
CA TYR A 10 -3.00 -20.44 19.44
C TYR A 10 -2.69 -19.19 20.25
N PRO A 11 -2.88 -17.99 19.68
CA PRO A 11 -2.47 -16.77 20.35
C PRO A 11 -3.40 -16.43 21.52
N GLU A 12 -2.81 -15.89 22.57
CA GLU A 12 -3.54 -15.31 23.70
C GLU A 12 -4.30 -14.05 23.27
N THR A 13 -5.25 -13.60 24.11
CA THR A 13 -6.05 -12.41 23.83
C THR A 13 -5.19 -11.16 23.60
N SER A 14 -4.14 -10.98 24.40
CA SER A 14 -3.16 -9.89 24.25
C SER A 14 -2.44 -9.95 22.90
N GLN A 15 -1.98 -11.14 22.51
CA GLN A 15 -1.30 -11.37 21.23
C GLN A 15 -2.22 -11.11 20.04
N LYS A 16 -3.49 -11.57 20.12
CA LYS A 16 -4.49 -11.29 19.08
C LYS A 16 -4.71 -9.79 18.90
N LEU A 17 -4.81 -9.04 20.00
CA LEU A 17 -4.98 -7.60 19.96
C LEU A 17 -3.80 -6.92 19.26
N THR A 18 -2.57 -7.29 19.62
CA THR A 18 -1.35 -6.80 18.98
C THR A 18 -1.32 -7.11 17.48
N LEU A 19 -1.63 -8.36 17.10
CA LEU A 19 -1.67 -8.77 15.68
C LEU A 19 -2.73 -8.01 14.89
N ASN A 20 -3.90 -7.77 15.48
CA ASN A 20 -4.97 -6.98 14.85
C ASN A 20 -4.55 -5.51 14.67
N ASN A 21 -3.87 -4.91 15.65
CA ASN A 21 -3.33 -3.56 15.53
C ASN A 21 -2.28 -3.48 14.42
N TRP A 22 -1.36 -4.45 14.35
CA TRP A 22 -0.37 -4.53 13.27
C TRP A 22 -1.03 -4.69 11.90
N LEU A 23 -2.05 -5.54 11.79
CA LEU A 23 -2.83 -5.71 10.57
C LEU A 23 -3.53 -4.41 10.16
N ARG A 24 -4.07 -3.66 11.11
CA ARG A 24 -4.71 -2.37 10.88
C ARG A 24 -3.74 -1.34 10.29
N ILE A 25 -2.53 -1.25 10.84
CA ILE A 25 -1.44 -0.40 10.31
C ILE A 25 -1.07 -0.83 8.89
N CYS A 26 -0.89 -2.13 8.66
CA CYS A 26 -0.56 -2.68 7.35
C CYS A 26 -1.63 -2.37 6.29
N ARG A 27 -2.93 -2.48 6.65
CA ARG A 27 -4.06 -2.15 5.77
C ARG A 27 -4.07 -0.66 5.40
N TYR A 28 -3.84 0.21 6.36
CA TYR A 28 -3.75 1.64 6.09
C TYR A 28 -2.57 1.95 5.15
N TRP A 29 -1.40 1.37 5.43
CA TRP A 29 -0.22 1.54 4.59
C TRP A 29 -0.45 1.05 3.15
N TYR A 30 -1.05 -0.13 2.99
CA TYR A 30 -1.45 -0.69 1.70
C TYR A 30 -2.36 0.28 0.92
N ASN A 31 -3.46 0.73 1.55
CA ASN A 31 -4.45 1.59 0.90
C ASN A 31 -3.88 2.96 0.53
N ARG A 32 -3.02 3.53 1.38
CA ARG A 32 -2.33 4.79 1.09
C ARG A 32 -1.48 4.68 -0.18
N MET A 33 -0.63 3.65 -0.27
CA MET A 33 0.21 3.43 -1.44
C MET A 33 -0.57 3.12 -2.71
N LEU A 34 -1.66 2.36 -2.57
CA LEU A 34 -2.54 2.03 -3.68
C LEU A 34 -3.24 3.29 -4.22
N GLY A 35 -3.72 4.16 -3.32
CA GLY A 35 -4.30 5.46 -3.69
C GLY A 35 -3.32 6.36 -4.42
N GLU A 36 -2.06 6.46 -3.97
CA GLU A 36 -1.01 7.20 -4.69
C GLU A 36 -0.82 6.69 -6.13
N ARG A 37 -0.85 5.37 -6.33
CA ARG A 37 -0.70 4.74 -7.66
C ARG A 37 -1.91 5.01 -8.56
N PHE A 38 -3.13 4.91 -8.03
CA PHE A 38 -4.34 5.26 -8.78
C PHE A 38 -4.37 6.74 -9.16
N ASN A 39 -4.07 7.63 -8.22
CA ASN A 39 -3.99 9.07 -8.50
C ASN A 39 -2.98 9.37 -9.62
N TRP A 40 -1.78 8.77 -9.54
CA TRP A 40 -0.79 8.92 -10.61
C TRP A 40 -1.29 8.36 -11.95
N TRP A 41 -1.89 7.17 -11.94
CA TRP A 41 -2.40 6.52 -13.13
C TRP A 41 -3.50 7.31 -13.83
N GLU A 42 -4.44 7.89 -13.08
CA GLU A 42 -5.51 8.73 -13.63
C GLU A 42 -4.97 10.06 -14.17
N GLN A 43 -4.08 10.72 -13.43
CA GLN A 43 -3.54 12.03 -13.82
C GLN A 43 -2.60 11.98 -15.03
N ASN A 44 -1.91 10.87 -15.26
CA ASN A 44 -0.95 10.73 -16.36
C ASN A 44 -1.57 10.09 -17.62
N ARG A 45 -2.83 9.63 -17.56
CA ARG A 45 -3.51 8.98 -18.69
C ARG A 45 -4.43 9.97 -19.40
N CYS A 46 -3.84 10.95 -20.08
CA CYS A 46 -4.61 11.81 -20.99
C CYS A 46 -4.77 11.08 -22.36
N PRO A 47 -6.00 10.85 -22.87
CA PRO A 47 -6.16 10.40 -24.24
C PRO A 47 -5.56 11.44 -25.18
N ILE A 48 -4.78 10.99 -26.18
CA ILE A 48 -4.11 11.86 -27.16
C ILE A 48 -5.09 12.86 -27.82
N ASN A 49 -6.37 12.51 -27.86
CA ASN A 49 -7.41 13.23 -28.58
C ASN A 49 -8.33 14.07 -27.67
N ALA A 50 -8.08 14.11 -26.36
CA ALA A 50 -8.97 14.77 -25.40
C ALA A 50 -8.16 15.43 -24.28
N CYS A 51 -7.42 16.47 -24.62
CA CYS A 51 -6.91 17.40 -23.61
C CYS A 51 -7.82 18.63 -23.62
N PRO A 52 -8.70 18.84 -22.62
CA PRO A 52 -9.39 20.11 -22.50
C PRO A 52 -8.32 21.17 -22.25
N LEU A 53 -8.26 22.20 -23.10
CA LEU A 53 -7.30 23.32 -23.01
C LEU A 53 -7.40 24.15 -21.71
N ILE A 54 -8.23 23.71 -20.76
CA ILE A 54 -8.50 24.33 -19.45
C ILE A 54 -8.40 23.23 -18.37
N SER A 55 -7.21 22.71 -18.12
CA SER A 55 -6.94 21.89 -16.93
C SER A 55 -5.66 22.38 -16.26
N HIS A 56 -5.72 22.64 -14.96
CA HIS A 56 -4.50 22.81 -14.16
C HIS A 56 -3.71 21.51 -14.25
N LEU A 57 -2.51 21.55 -14.83
CA LEU A 57 -1.64 20.37 -14.83
C LEU A 57 -1.23 20.12 -13.37
N PRO A 58 -1.50 18.92 -12.81
CA PRO A 58 -1.00 18.59 -11.47
C PRO A 58 0.54 18.66 -11.48
N GLN A 59 1.14 18.91 -10.31
CA GLN A 59 2.59 18.83 -10.20
C GLN A 59 3.07 17.48 -10.70
N LEU A 60 4.00 17.52 -11.66
CA LEU A 60 4.58 16.33 -12.23
C LEU A 60 5.23 15.53 -11.10
N LYS A 61 4.69 14.34 -10.84
CA LYS A 61 5.23 13.39 -9.86
C LYS A 61 5.80 12.20 -10.59
N ASP A 62 6.94 11.73 -10.09
CA ASP A 62 7.51 10.47 -10.52
C ASP A 62 6.53 9.32 -10.30
N LYS A 63 6.57 8.34 -11.21
CA LYS A 63 5.76 7.14 -11.12
C LYS A 63 5.97 6.47 -9.75
N PRO A 64 4.91 6.29 -8.94
CA PRO A 64 5.03 5.57 -7.69
C PRO A 64 5.46 4.12 -7.95
N ASN A 65 6.55 3.72 -7.30
CA ASN A 65 7.10 2.37 -7.36
C ASN A 65 7.43 1.89 -5.94
N TYR A 66 7.88 0.64 -5.82
CA TYR A 66 8.27 0.07 -4.52
C TYR A 66 9.31 0.93 -3.78
N TYR A 67 10.38 1.37 -4.45
CA TYR A 67 11.49 2.11 -3.84
C TYR A 67 11.06 3.48 -3.30
N ASN A 68 10.31 4.24 -4.09
CA ASN A 68 9.86 5.59 -3.72
C ASN A 68 8.87 5.53 -2.54
N GLN A 69 7.98 4.54 -2.52
CA GLN A 69 7.00 4.38 -1.45
C GLN A 69 7.63 3.85 -0.16
N THR A 70 8.56 2.87 -0.26
CA THR A 70 9.30 2.38 0.92
C THR A 70 10.18 3.45 1.55
N LYS A 71 10.71 4.40 0.76
CA LYS A 71 11.49 5.54 1.27
C LYS A 71 10.69 6.46 2.19
N GLN A 72 9.36 6.40 2.20
CA GLN A 72 8.52 7.15 3.14
C GLN A 72 8.49 6.52 4.55
N LEU A 73 8.82 5.23 4.69
CA LEU A 73 8.70 4.50 5.95
C LEU A 73 9.55 5.08 7.09
N PRO A 74 10.82 5.50 6.90
CA PRO A 74 11.61 6.08 7.98
C PRO A 74 10.95 7.29 8.63
N GLU A 75 10.34 8.18 7.83
CA GLU A 75 9.63 9.35 8.38
C GLU A 75 8.32 8.95 9.04
N LEU A 76 7.54 8.05 8.43
CA LEU A 76 6.29 7.56 9.00
C LEU A 76 6.47 6.83 10.33
N LYS A 77 7.62 6.18 10.56
CA LYS A 77 7.93 5.49 11.82
C LYS A 77 8.37 6.42 12.95
N LYS A 78 8.68 7.69 12.67
CA LYS A 78 9.07 8.68 13.70
C LYS A 78 7.88 9.34 14.38
N ALA A 79 6.71 9.36 13.74
CA ALA A 79 5.54 10.09 14.21
C ALA A 79 4.30 9.20 14.26
N ILE A 80 3.35 9.59 15.10
CA ILE A 80 2.01 9.01 15.10
C ILE A 80 1.26 9.54 13.88
N VAL A 81 0.68 8.63 13.09
CA VAL A 81 -0.06 8.98 11.88
C VAL A 81 -1.55 9.03 12.20
N GLU A 82 -2.17 10.18 12.00
CA GLU A 82 -3.61 10.33 12.14
C GLU A 82 -4.34 9.97 10.84
N VAL A 83 -5.35 9.12 10.95
CA VAL A 83 -6.23 8.74 9.86
C VAL A 83 -7.38 9.75 9.76
N LYS A 84 -7.26 10.68 8.82
CA LYS A 84 -8.19 11.82 8.66
C LYS A 84 -9.68 11.46 8.70
N HIS A 85 -10.08 10.34 8.10
CA HIS A 85 -11.51 9.98 7.99
C HIS A 85 -12.08 9.35 9.26
N SER A 86 -11.24 8.78 10.14
CA SER A 86 -11.68 8.10 11.36
C SER A 86 -11.16 8.74 12.65
N GLY A 87 -10.23 9.69 12.57
CA GLY A 87 -9.52 10.25 13.72
C GLY A 87 -8.64 9.24 14.44
N GLU A 88 -8.39 8.07 13.84
CA GLU A 88 -7.60 7.01 14.47
C GLU A 88 -6.11 7.34 14.43
N HIS A 89 -5.41 7.11 15.53
CA HIS A 89 -3.97 7.28 15.62
C HIS A 89 -3.26 5.95 15.41
N LEU A 90 -2.43 5.88 14.37
CA LEU A 90 -1.65 4.71 13.99
C LEU A 90 -0.17 4.94 14.31
N ASP A 91 0.38 4.06 15.14
CA ASP A 91 1.79 4.07 15.48
C ASP A 91 2.55 3.04 14.63
N PHE A 92 3.21 3.52 13.58
CA PHE A 92 3.99 2.69 12.66
C PHE A 92 5.27 2.12 13.30
N SER A 93 5.72 2.64 14.45
CA SER A 93 6.91 2.15 15.14
C SER A 93 6.73 0.69 15.60
N GLN A 94 5.49 0.31 15.94
CA GLN A 94 5.11 -1.01 16.47
C GLN A 94 5.29 -2.15 15.48
N VAL A 95 5.26 -1.87 14.17
CA VAL A 95 5.39 -2.90 13.13
C VAL A 95 6.82 -2.90 12.60
N TYR A 96 7.42 -4.08 12.50
CA TYR A 96 8.75 -4.24 11.91
C TYR A 96 8.80 -3.69 10.48
N SER A 97 9.90 -3.01 10.15
CA SER A 97 10.08 -2.36 8.83
C SER A 97 10.01 -3.37 7.68
N THR A 98 10.52 -4.59 7.89
CA THR A 98 10.47 -5.68 6.90
C THR A 98 9.03 -6.05 6.52
N VAL A 99 8.13 -6.11 7.50
CA VAL A 99 6.71 -6.39 7.27
C VAL A 99 6.07 -5.27 6.44
N LEU A 100 6.34 -4.00 6.78
CA LEU A 100 5.83 -2.85 6.03
C LEU A 100 6.37 -2.78 4.60
N GLN A 101 7.64 -3.16 4.39
CA GLN A 101 8.23 -3.30 3.05
C GLN A 101 7.56 -4.43 2.25
N ASP A 102 7.24 -5.56 2.87
CA ASP A 102 6.52 -6.64 2.19
C ASP A 102 5.10 -6.23 1.79
N VAL A 103 4.43 -5.36 2.57
CA VAL A 103 3.17 -4.72 2.16
C VAL A 103 3.36 -3.90 0.87
N CYS A 104 4.46 -3.14 0.75
CA CYS A 104 4.77 -2.39 -0.48
C CYS A 104 4.92 -3.32 -1.68
N LYS A 105 5.60 -4.47 -1.53
CA LYS A 105 5.75 -5.47 -2.61
C LYS A 105 4.39 -6.02 -3.04
N ARG A 106 3.48 -6.27 -2.09
CA ARG A 106 2.12 -6.73 -2.39
C ARG A 106 1.32 -5.70 -3.19
N VAL A 107 1.41 -4.41 -2.85
CA VAL A 107 0.77 -3.35 -3.63
C VAL A 107 1.33 -3.32 -5.05
N GLU A 108 2.65 -3.44 -5.21
CA GLU A 108 3.27 -3.45 -6.53
C GLU A 108 2.82 -4.62 -7.41
N ALA A 109 2.78 -5.82 -6.86
CA ALA A 109 2.26 -7.00 -7.56
C ALA A 109 0.78 -6.84 -7.93
N THR A 110 -0.03 -6.30 -7.02
CA THR A 110 -1.46 -6.08 -7.25
C THR A 110 -1.68 -5.05 -8.37
N PHE A 111 -0.99 -3.92 -8.30
CA PHE A 111 -1.14 -2.85 -9.28
C PHE A 111 -0.62 -3.25 -10.67
N THR A 112 0.47 -4.00 -10.73
CA THR A 112 0.97 -4.56 -11.99
C THR A 112 -0.06 -5.46 -12.66
N ARG A 113 -0.75 -6.31 -11.89
CA ARG A 113 -1.84 -7.16 -12.40
C ARG A 113 -3.04 -6.34 -12.87
N PHE A 114 -3.41 -5.30 -12.12
CA PHE A 114 -4.48 -4.39 -12.51
C PHE A 114 -4.19 -3.70 -13.86
N VAL A 115 -2.95 -3.23 -14.06
CA VAL A 115 -2.53 -2.55 -15.29
C VAL A 115 -2.45 -3.52 -16.47
N ALA A 116 -1.92 -4.72 -16.27
CA ALA A 116 -1.80 -5.72 -17.33
C ALA A 116 -3.17 -6.22 -17.84
N GLY A 117 -4.17 -6.31 -16.95
CA GLY A 117 -5.45 -6.93 -17.26
C GLY A 117 -5.38 -8.45 -17.33
N ASP A 118 -6.53 -9.11 -17.38
CA ASP A 118 -6.66 -10.55 -17.61
C ASP A 118 -6.72 -10.87 -19.12
N ARG A 119 -6.72 -12.16 -19.45
CA ARG A 119 -6.82 -12.65 -20.84
C ARG A 119 -8.14 -12.26 -21.52
N ASN A 120 -9.17 -11.88 -20.77
CA ASN A 120 -10.46 -11.42 -21.25
C ASN A 120 -10.56 -9.88 -21.31
N GLY A 121 -9.46 -9.16 -21.10
CA GLY A 121 -9.42 -7.69 -21.05
C GLY A 121 -10.06 -7.08 -19.80
N LYS A 122 -10.43 -7.89 -18.80
CA LYS A 122 -10.94 -7.41 -17.51
C LYS A 122 -9.77 -7.05 -16.60
N ARG A 123 -9.91 -5.99 -15.81
CA ARG A 123 -8.88 -5.62 -14.83
C ARG A 123 -9.12 -6.39 -13.55
N SER A 124 -8.08 -7.10 -13.09
CA SER A 124 -8.07 -7.73 -11.77
C SER A 124 -7.65 -6.69 -10.75
N GLY A 125 -8.63 -6.17 -10.01
CA GLY A 125 -8.45 -5.23 -8.89
C GLY A 125 -9.11 -5.79 -7.65
#